data_AF-A0A4V1LRS2-F1
#
_entry.id   AF-A0A4V1LRS2-F1
#
_cell.length_a   1.000
_cell.length_b   1.000
_cell.length_c   1.000
_cell.angle_alpha   90.00
_cell.angle_beta   90.00
_cell.angle_gamma   90.00
#
_symmetry.space_group_name_H-M   'P 1'
#
loop_
_entity.id
_entity.type
_entity.pdbx_description
1 polymer ?
#
loop_
_entity_poly.entity_id
_entity_poly.type
_entity_poly.pdbx_seq_one_letter_code
_entity_poly.pdbx_strand_id
1 'polypeptide(L)'
;MDGKMVVTYKLLCKNDFSLELSLGKLLENEKISKLIKSEFSKALRNIELSTKESETKIYLETQKELYQFEVNKDDFADIITLAEEDVKTRKLIKKDYSGIELVNIETID
;
A
#
# COMPACT_ATOMS: atom_id res chain seq x y z
N MET A 1 8.24 15.24 29.46
CA MET A 1 7.02 14.72 30.14
C MET A 1 7.10 13.20 30.01
N ASP A 2 7.06 12.44 31.10
CA ASP A 2 7.15 10.96 31.01
C ASP A 2 5.93 10.42 30.28
N GLY A 3 6.14 10.04 29.03
CA GLY A 3 5.18 9.30 28.25
C GLY A 3 5.86 8.83 26.98
N LYS A 4 5.37 7.71 26.45
CA LYS A 4 5.95 7.07 25.29
C LYS A 4 5.04 7.25 24.09
N MET A 5 5.59 6.97 22.91
CA MET A 5 4.85 6.91 21.67
C MET A 5 5.24 5.65 20.92
N VAL A 6 4.27 5.01 20.29
CA VAL A 6 4.49 3.96 19.30
C VAL A 6 4.43 4.61 17.93
N VAL A 7 5.53 4.50 17.18
CA VAL A 7 5.65 5.01 15.83
C VAL A 7 5.55 3.84 14.86
N THR A 8 4.62 3.93 13.91
CA THR A 8 4.47 2.98 12.81
C THR A 8 4.98 3.61 11.52
N TYR A 9 5.87 2.92 10.82
CA TYR A 9 6.43 3.37 9.56
C TYR A 9 6.46 2.23 8.52
N LYS A 10 6.60 2.60 7.26
CA LYS A 10 6.85 1.65 6.15
C LYS A 10 8.04 2.11 5.33
N LEU A 11 8.70 1.15 4.69
CA LEU A 11 9.81 1.45 3.78
C LEU A 11 9.27 1.94 2.43
N LEU A 12 9.92 2.96 1.87
CA LEU A 12 9.74 3.38 0.49
C LEU A 12 10.89 2.80 -0.35
N CYS A 13 10.55 2.27 -1.51
CA CYS A 13 11.48 1.83 -2.53
C CYS A 13 11.18 2.58 -3.83
N LYS A 14 12.23 2.90 -4.62
CA LYS A 14 12.07 3.62 -5.90
C LYS A 14 11.19 2.88 -6.91
N ASN A 15 11.09 1.56 -6.76
CA ASN A 15 10.31 0.68 -7.62
C ASN A 15 8.93 0.33 -7.04
N ASP A 16 8.48 1.03 -6.01
CA ASP A 16 7.13 0.86 -5.50
C ASP A 16 6.12 1.19 -6.59
N PHE A 17 5.23 0.23 -6.85
CA PHE A 17 4.17 0.37 -7.83
C PHE A 17 2.89 0.83 -7.15
N SER A 18 2.22 1.82 -7.74
CA SER A 18 0.85 2.21 -7.41
C SER A 18 0.15 2.63 -8.70
N LEU A 19 -0.97 1.99 -8.99
CA LEU A 19 -1.81 2.28 -10.14
C LEU A 19 -3.26 2.37 -9.69
N GLU A 20 -3.88 3.51 -9.99
CA GLU A 20 -5.32 3.70 -9.89
C GLU A 20 -5.92 3.61 -11.30
N LEU A 21 -6.96 2.79 -11.47
CA LEU A 21 -7.75 2.75 -12.70
C LEU A 21 -9.24 2.58 -12.40
N SER A 22 -10.09 2.99 -13.32
CA SER A 22 -11.54 2.76 -13.20
C SER A 22 -11.92 1.34 -13.63
N LEU A 23 -12.98 0.80 -13.03
CA LEU A 23 -13.56 -0.49 -13.41
C LEU A 23 -13.97 -0.49 -14.88
N GLY A 24 -14.52 0.62 -15.40
CA GLY A 24 -14.83 0.77 -16.81
C GLY A 24 -13.63 0.52 -17.72
N LYS A 25 -12.49 1.16 -17.44
CA LYS A 25 -11.24 0.93 -18.20
C LYS A 25 -10.74 -0.51 -18.11
N LEU A 26 -10.93 -1.16 -16.97
CA LEU A 26 -10.58 -2.58 -16.81
C LEU A 26 -11.45 -3.47 -17.71
N LEU A 27 -12.76 -3.21 -17.76
CA LEU A 27 -13.72 -4.00 -18.53
C LEU A 27 -13.66 -3.73 -20.04
N GLU A 28 -13.26 -2.53 -20.46
CA GLU A 28 -12.98 -2.20 -21.87
C GLU A 28 -11.82 -3.03 -22.45
N ASN A 29 -10.94 -3.57 -21.59
CA ASN A 29 -9.86 -4.44 -22.04
C ASN A 29 -10.40 -5.79 -22.53
N GLU A 30 -10.26 -6.06 -23.82
CA GLU A 30 -10.78 -7.27 -24.45
C GLU A 30 -10.24 -8.56 -23.80
N LYS A 31 -8.97 -8.59 -23.39
CA LYS A 31 -8.37 -9.77 -22.73
C LYS A 31 -9.04 -10.05 -21.40
N ILE A 32 -9.28 -9.00 -20.60
CA ILE A 32 -9.93 -9.11 -19.29
C ILE A 32 -11.40 -9.49 -19.46
N SER A 33 -12.12 -8.80 -20.35
CA SER A 33 -13.50 -9.12 -20.70
C SER A 33 -13.69 -10.56 -21.15
N LYS A 34 -12.80 -11.08 -22.02
CA LYS A 34 -12.81 -12.48 -22.44
C LYS A 34 -12.53 -13.43 -21.29
N LEU A 35 -11.57 -13.12 -20.43
CA LEU A 35 -11.22 -13.94 -19.28
C LEU A 35 -12.41 -14.08 -18.32
N ILE A 36 -13.04 -12.95 -17.95
CA ILE A 36 -14.23 -12.93 -17.09
C ILE A 36 -15.34 -13.79 -17.72
N LYS A 37 -15.65 -13.58 -19.01
CA LYS A 37 -16.68 -14.39 -19.69
C LYS A 37 -16.30 -15.88 -19.71
N SER A 38 -15.05 -16.23 -20.01
CA SER A 38 -14.62 -17.63 -20.05
C SER A 38 -14.70 -18.33 -18.70
N GLU A 39 -14.44 -17.61 -17.60
CA GLU A 39 -14.46 -18.17 -16.26
C GLU A 39 -15.90 -18.34 -15.75
N PHE A 40 -16.71 -17.29 -15.88
CA PHE A 40 -18.01 -17.21 -15.23
C PHE A 40 -19.20 -17.58 -16.11
N SER A 41 -18.99 -17.87 -17.40
CA SER A 41 -20.09 -18.15 -18.33
C SER A 41 -19.86 -19.34 -19.26
N LYS A 42 -19.11 -20.34 -18.77
CA LYS A 42 -18.72 -21.55 -19.51
C LYS A 42 -19.86 -22.09 -20.39
N ALA A 43 -19.64 -22.01 -21.71
CA ALA A 43 -20.49 -22.50 -22.81
C ALA A 43 -21.75 -21.68 -23.19
N LEU A 44 -21.97 -20.51 -22.62
CA LEU A 44 -23.06 -19.62 -23.04
C LEU A 44 -22.61 -18.71 -24.19
N ARG A 45 -23.46 -18.60 -25.22
CA ARG A 45 -23.26 -17.68 -26.35
C ARG A 45 -23.98 -16.36 -26.09
N ASN A 46 -23.54 -15.29 -26.75
CA ASN A 46 -24.18 -13.97 -26.73
C ASN A 46 -24.25 -13.33 -25.33
N ILE A 47 -23.13 -13.30 -24.61
CA ILE A 47 -23.05 -12.66 -23.30
C ILE A 47 -22.44 -11.27 -23.41
N GLU A 48 -23.15 -10.31 -22.84
CA GLU A 48 -22.68 -8.96 -22.59
C GLU A 48 -22.18 -8.84 -21.14
N LEU A 49 -21.07 -8.12 -20.97
CA LEU A 49 -20.51 -7.80 -19.66
C LEU A 49 -20.71 -6.30 -19.46
N SER A 50 -21.44 -5.92 -18.41
CA SER A 50 -21.75 -4.53 -18.09
C SER A 50 -21.67 -4.29 -16.59
N THR A 51 -21.43 -3.04 -16.21
CA THR A 51 -21.42 -2.58 -14.82
C THR A 51 -22.22 -1.28 -14.72
N LYS A 52 -22.86 -1.06 -13.57
CA LYS A 52 -23.51 0.22 -13.26
C LYS A 52 -22.53 1.24 -12.69
N GLU A 53 -21.40 0.76 -12.15
CA GLU A 53 -20.42 1.58 -11.42
C GLU A 53 -19.09 1.63 -12.18
N SER A 54 -19.12 2.13 -13.42
CA SER A 54 -17.93 2.22 -14.27
C SER A 54 -16.80 3.06 -13.67
N GLU A 55 -17.15 4.02 -12.82
CA GLU A 55 -16.20 4.93 -12.15
C GLU A 55 -15.58 4.35 -10.87
N THR A 56 -15.99 3.14 -10.46
CA THR A 56 -15.40 2.49 -9.28
C THR A 56 -13.90 2.32 -9.47
N LYS A 57 -13.14 2.77 -8.48
CA LYS A 57 -11.67 2.78 -8.52
C LYS A 57 -11.11 1.42 -8.10
N ILE A 58 -10.14 0.95 -8.87
CA ILE A 58 -9.36 -0.25 -8.59
C ILE A 58 -7.92 0.21 -8.35
N TYR A 59 -7.37 -0.25 -7.22
CA TYR A 59 -6.02 0.06 -6.78
C TYR A 59 -5.14 -1.18 -6.94
N LEU A 60 -4.03 -0.99 -7.64
CA LEU A 60 -2.99 -2.00 -7.81
C LEU A 60 -1.70 -1.42 -7.23
N GLU A 61 -1.40 -1.79 -5.99
CA GLU A 61 -0.29 -1.21 -5.23
C GLU A 61 0.59 -2.28 -4.60
N THR A 62 1.86 -1.91 -4.41
CA THR A 62 2.84 -2.75 -3.70
C THR A 62 2.44 -2.82 -2.23
N GLN A 63 2.14 -4.02 -1.74
CA GLN A 63 1.90 -4.23 -0.32
C GLN A 63 3.19 -4.05 0.47
N LYS A 64 3.15 -3.17 1.47
CA LYS A 64 4.30 -2.84 2.30
C LYS A 64 4.10 -3.38 3.70
N GLU A 65 5.18 -3.93 4.24
CA GLU A 65 5.26 -4.30 5.64
C GLU A 65 5.33 -3.02 6.50
N LEU A 66 4.60 -3.03 7.61
CA LEU A 66 4.61 -1.96 8.60
C LEU A 66 5.51 -2.38 9.75
N TYR A 67 6.39 -1.47 10.16
CA TYR A 67 7.30 -1.65 11.27
C TYR A 67 6.96 -0.67 12.38
N GLN A 68 7.21 -1.10 13.61
CA GLN A 68 6.89 -0.32 14.80
C GLN A 68 8.06 -0.28 15.77
N PHE A 69 8.19 0.86 16.45
CA PHE A 69 9.13 1.06 17.53
C PHE A 69 8.59 2.08 18.54
N GLU A 70 9.10 2.02 19.77
CA GLU A 70 8.74 2.94 20.85
C GLU A 70 9.78 4.06 20.97
N VAL A 71 9.30 5.29 21.22
CA VAL A 71 10.12 6.48 21.51
C VAL A 71 9.54 7.25 22.68
N ASN A 72 10.33 8.12 23.31
CA ASN A 72 9.80 9.03 24.32
C ASN A 72 9.08 10.20 23.65
N LYS A 73 8.06 10.75 24.31
CA LYS A 73 7.35 11.97 23.87
C LYS A 73 8.29 13.14 23.62
N ASP A 74 9.33 13.26 24.44
CA ASP A 74 10.31 14.34 24.33
C ASP A 74 11.17 14.22 23.05
N ASP A 75 11.22 13.03 22.43
CA ASP A 75 11.94 12.76 21.17
C ASP A 75 11.08 12.97 19.91
N PHE A 76 9.89 13.59 20.04
CA PHE A 76 8.95 13.76 18.92
C PHE A 76 9.58 14.46 17.70
N ALA A 77 10.45 15.45 17.94
CA ALA A 77 11.11 16.20 16.88
C ALA A 77 12.04 15.33 16.01
N ASP A 78 12.54 14.22 16.57
CA ASP A 78 13.55 13.37 15.94
C ASP A 78 12.97 12.04 15.41
N ILE A 79 11.65 11.84 15.44
CA ILE A 79 10.99 10.57 15.08
C ILE A 79 11.41 10.04 13.71
N ILE A 80 11.55 10.91 12.71
CA ILE A 80 11.98 10.50 11.36
C ILE A 80 13.39 9.92 11.42
N THR A 81 14.32 10.60 12.07
CA THR A 81 15.70 10.16 12.22
C THR A 81 15.77 8.86 13.01
N LEU A 82 15.02 8.75 14.11
CA LEU A 82 14.94 7.54 14.92
C LEU A 82 14.36 6.35 14.13
N ALA A 83 13.38 6.59 13.26
CA ALA A 83 12.83 5.55 12.39
C ALA A 83 13.87 5.09 11.35
N GLU A 84 14.63 6.01 10.75
CA GLU A 84 15.72 5.65 9.84
C GLU A 84 16.86 4.88 10.53
N GLU A 85 17.14 5.21 11.80
CA GLU A 85 18.09 4.48 12.64
C GLU A 85 17.58 3.08 13.00
N ASP A 86 16.29 2.94 13.33
CA ASP A 86 15.65 1.65 13.57
C ASP A 86 15.72 0.76 12.32
N VAL A 87 15.47 1.32 11.13
CA VAL A 87 15.65 0.63 9.83
C VAL A 87 17.07 0.08 9.67
N LYS A 88 18.09 0.89 9.96
CA LYS A 88 19.50 0.47 9.86
C LYS A 88 19.83 -0.60 10.89
N THR A 89 19.40 -0.41 12.14
CA THR A 89 19.64 -1.32 13.27
C THR A 89 19.03 -2.69 13.01
N ARG A 90 17.82 -2.73 12.47
CA ARG A 90 17.11 -3.95 12.09
C ARG A 90 17.53 -4.52 10.73
N LYS A 91 18.43 -3.85 10.01
CA LYS A 91 18.92 -4.24 8.67
C LYS A 91 17.79 -4.41 7.65
N LEU A 92 16.80 -3.52 7.68
CA LEU A 92 15.61 -3.58 6.83
C LEU A 92 15.81 -2.95 5.44
N ILE A 93 16.98 -2.36 5.17
CA ILE A 93 17.28 -1.72 3.88
C ILE A 93 17.28 -2.77 2.76
N LYS A 94 16.33 -2.63 1.83
CA LYS A 94 16.21 -3.46 0.62
C LYS A 94 16.87 -2.76 -0.58
N LYS A 95 17.05 -3.50 -1.68
CA LYS A 95 17.45 -2.94 -2.97
C LYS A 95 16.44 -1.86 -3.37
N ASP A 96 16.94 -0.72 -3.85
CA ASP A 96 16.15 0.45 -4.25
C ASP A 96 15.47 1.23 -3.11
N TYR A 97 15.88 1.05 -1.85
CA TYR A 97 15.42 1.87 -0.73
C TYR A 97 15.56 3.37 -1.03
N SER A 98 14.47 4.11 -0.84
CA SER A 98 14.39 5.56 -1.04
C SER A 98 14.13 6.36 0.24
N GLY A 99 13.63 5.72 1.29
CA GLY A 99 13.35 6.36 2.57
C GLY A 99 12.30 5.60 3.38
N ILE A 100 11.80 6.25 4.42
CA ILE A 100 10.65 5.79 5.21
C ILE A 100 9.47 6.73 5.05
N GLU A 101 8.28 6.20 5.25
CA GLU A 101 7.05 6.98 5.41
C GLU A 101 6.45 6.65 6.76
N LEU A 102 6.20 7.67 7.58
CA LEU A 102 5.45 7.52 8.82
C LEU A 102 3.97 7.30 8.48
N VAL A 103 3.40 6.25 9.05
CA VAL A 103 2.02 5.85 8.82
C VAL A 103 1.14 6.27 10.00
N ASN A 104 1.64 6.09 11.23
CA ASN A 104 0.89 6.38 12.43
C ASN A 104 1.82 6.71 13.60
N ILE A 105 1.37 7.58 14.50
CA ILE A 105 2.05 7.89 15.76
C ILE A 105 0.99 7.88 16.85
N GLU A 106 1.12 6.94 17.77
CA GLU A 106 0.19 6.78 18.88
C GLU A 106 0.90 7.08 20.18
N THR A 107 0.33 7.97 20.98
CA THR A 107 0.78 8.18 22.35
C THR A 107 0.32 7.01 23.20
N ILE A 108 1.26 6.41 23.93
CA ILE A 108 0.98 5.42 24.97
C ILE A 108 1.32 6.06 26.33
N ASP A 109 0.37 5.95 27.27
CA ASP A 109 0.49 6.53 28.61
C ASP A 109 1.62 5.88 29.44
#